data_AF-A0A5D2J3B6-F1
#
_entry.id   AF-A0A5D2J3B6-F1
#
_cell.length_a   1.000
_cell.length_b   1.000
_cell.length_c   1.000
_cell.angle_alpha   90.00
_cell.angle_beta   90.00
_cell.angle_gamma   90.00
#
_symmetry.space_group_name_H-M   'P 1'
#
loop_
_entity.id
_entity.type
_entity.pdbx_description
1 polymer ?
#
loop_
_entity_poly.entity_id
_entity_poly.type
_entity_poly.pdbx_seq_one_letter_code
_entity_poly.pdbx_strand_id
1 'polypeptide(L)'
;MLESASDYKVESFLYATAHVTLPQAFLLHSRSRESWDRETNWIGYIATTSDETSKALGRRDIYVVWRGTTRDYEWVNVLDAKLEPLEPLLRVDGSSNKEMGDSSSDSDSDSDNENEKPKVMLGWLMIYISDDPKSPFTRLSAREQLLGKIKELKERYKNENLSIVFTGHSLGASLAVLSAFDVVENGLVDNIPVAAFAFGCPQVGNKAFNDRMKRYPNLTVLHTKNIIDVIPHYPSLLLGYVYTGTELVIDTRKSPSLKDSKNPSDWHNLQAMLHIVAGWNGQEGEFELKVKRSLALVNKSCAFLKDECLVPGSWWVEKNKGLVRNEDGEWVMVPATDEDLPTPEA
;
A
#
# COMPACT_ATOMS: atom_id res chain seq x y z
N MET A 1 -6.37 -19.10 -11.66
CA MET A 1 -5.62 -17.87 -11.98
C MET A 1 -6.66 -16.76 -12.00
N LEU A 2 -6.42 -15.63 -11.33
CA LEU A 2 -7.43 -14.60 -11.03
C LEU A 2 -7.82 -13.83 -12.31
N GLU A 3 -8.56 -14.48 -13.19
CA GLU A 3 -8.80 -14.02 -14.56
C GLU A 3 -10.10 -13.23 -14.70
N SER A 4 -11.03 -13.30 -13.74
CA SER A 4 -12.31 -12.61 -13.81
C SER A 4 -12.51 -11.60 -12.69
N ALA A 5 -12.90 -10.37 -13.06
CA ALA A 5 -13.33 -9.36 -12.09
C ALA A 5 -14.54 -9.82 -11.27
N SER A 6 -15.39 -10.71 -11.82
CA SER A 6 -16.54 -11.28 -11.12
C SER A 6 -16.17 -12.19 -9.95
N ASP A 7 -14.92 -12.65 -9.89
CA ASP A 7 -14.44 -13.50 -8.79
C ASP A 7 -14.26 -12.68 -7.50
N TYR A 8 -14.39 -11.36 -7.59
CA TYR A 8 -14.15 -10.39 -6.54
C TYR A 8 -15.30 -9.42 -6.40
N LYS A 9 -15.50 -8.96 -5.17
CA LYS A 9 -16.42 -7.88 -4.85
C LYS A 9 -15.67 -6.81 -4.08
N VAL A 10 -15.66 -5.58 -4.58
CA VAL A 10 -15.18 -4.42 -3.81
C VAL A 10 -16.21 -4.13 -2.71
N GLU A 11 -15.77 -4.18 -1.45
CA GLU A 11 -16.62 -3.97 -0.27
C GLU A 11 -16.54 -2.52 0.24
N SER A 12 -15.42 -1.82 -0.03
CA SER A 12 -15.28 -0.39 0.24
C SER A 12 -14.07 0.22 -0.45
N PHE A 13 -14.13 1.52 -0.69
CA PHE A 13 -12.97 2.35 -0.97
C PHE A 13 -12.37 2.90 0.33
N LEU A 14 -11.07 3.19 0.29
CA LEU A 14 -10.32 3.80 1.38
C LEU A 14 -9.84 5.18 0.92
N TYR A 15 -9.98 6.16 1.80
CA TYR A 15 -9.52 7.52 1.58
C TYR A 15 -8.52 7.91 2.67
N ALA A 16 -7.56 8.76 2.31
CA ALA A 16 -6.60 9.31 3.24
C ALA A 16 -6.44 10.81 2.99
N THR A 17 -6.17 11.51 4.08
CA THR A 17 -5.61 12.86 4.10
C THR A 17 -4.27 12.82 4.82
N ALA A 18 -3.55 13.93 4.78
CA ALA A 18 -2.39 14.13 5.62
C ALA A 18 -2.40 15.59 6.06
N HIS A 19 -2.60 15.85 7.36
CA HIS A 19 -2.46 17.20 7.92
C HIS A 19 -0.99 17.57 7.90
N VAL A 20 -0.53 18.15 6.79
CA VAL A 20 0.84 18.59 6.71
C VAL A 20 0.91 19.97 6.07
N THR A 21 1.63 20.84 6.74
CA THR A 21 2.30 22.02 6.18
C THR A 21 3.35 21.67 5.10
N LEU A 22 3.40 20.43 4.60
CA LEU A 22 4.32 19.93 3.56
C LEU A 22 3.64 19.91 2.17
N PRO A 23 4.40 20.13 1.08
CA PRO A 23 3.83 20.56 -0.21
C PRO A 23 3.17 19.43 -0.99
N GLN A 24 2.00 19.71 -1.59
CA GLN A 24 1.33 19.29 -2.85
C GLN A 24 1.66 17.96 -3.60
N ALA A 25 2.70 17.20 -3.27
CA ALA A 25 3.22 16.10 -4.09
C ALA A 25 2.52 14.73 -3.86
N PHE A 26 1.71 14.61 -2.80
CA PHE A 26 1.04 13.36 -2.42
C PHE A 26 -0.44 13.32 -2.77
N LEU A 27 -1.08 14.46 -2.58
CA LEU A 27 -2.49 14.63 -2.80
C LEU A 27 -2.64 15.22 -4.20
N LEU A 28 -3.30 14.50 -5.11
CA LEU A 28 -3.61 15.06 -6.41
C LEU A 28 -4.70 16.12 -6.21
N HIS A 29 -4.28 17.36 -6.07
CA HIS A 29 -5.20 18.48 -5.99
C HIS A 29 -5.79 18.73 -7.38
N SER A 30 -7.12 18.67 -7.48
CA SER A 30 -7.80 19.20 -8.67
C SER A 30 -7.55 20.72 -8.74
N ARG A 31 -7.22 21.20 -9.95
CA ARG A 31 -7.05 22.64 -10.23
C ARG A 31 -8.40 23.35 -10.44
N SER A 32 -9.51 22.60 -10.45
CA SER A 32 -10.87 23.14 -10.57
C SER A 32 -11.34 23.75 -9.24
N ARG A 33 -12.10 24.85 -9.31
CA ARG A 33 -12.79 25.45 -8.14
C ARG A 33 -13.97 24.59 -7.67
N GLU A 34 -14.40 23.62 -8.48
CA GLU A 34 -15.51 22.69 -8.22
C GLU A 34 -15.00 21.29 -7.84
N SER A 35 -13.78 21.18 -7.32
CA SER A 35 -13.26 19.89 -6.85
C SER A 35 -14.04 19.40 -5.62
N TRP A 36 -14.42 18.13 -5.63
CA TRP A 36 -15.21 17.47 -4.58
C TRP A 36 -14.53 17.44 -3.20
N ASP A 37 -13.19 17.41 -3.16
CA ASP A 37 -12.38 17.68 -1.97
C ASP A 37 -10.98 18.10 -2.43
N ARG A 38 -10.34 19.04 -1.70
CA ARG A 38 -9.00 19.52 -2.02
C ARG A 38 -7.92 18.75 -1.26
N GLU A 39 -8.19 18.12 -0.13
CA GLU A 39 -7.15 17.52 0.73
C GLU A 39 -7.27 16.00 0.86
N THR A 40 -8.34 15.42 0.32
CA THR A 40 -8.60 13.98 0.38
C THR A 40 -8.26 13.27 -0.92
N ASN A 41 -7.64 12.09 -0.83
CA ASN A 41 -7.42 11.22 -1.97
C ASN A 41 -7.90 9.79 -1.72
N TRP A 42 -8.44 9.18 -2.78
CA TRP A 42 -8.58 7.73 -2.84
C TRP A 42 -7.19 7.09 -2.74
N ILE A 43 -7.02 6.21 -1.74
CA ILE A 43 -5.74 5.60 -1.37
C ILE A 43 -5.79 4.07 -1.39
N GLY A 44 -6.94 3.47 -1.67
CA GLY A 44 -7.05 2.02 -1.75
C GLY A 44 -8.47 1.50 -1.75
N TYR A 45 -8.59 0.18 -1.64
CA TYR A 45 -9.87 -0.50 -1.54
C TYR A 45 -9.76 -1.80 -0.78
N ILE A 46 -10.90 -2.27 -0.29
CA ILE A 46 -11.07 -3.58 0.34
C ILE A 46 -11.99 -4.40 -0.56
N ALA A 47 -11.59 -5.64 -0.85
CA ALA A 47 -12.38 -6.56 -1.66
C ALA A 47 -12.44 -7.94 -1.00
N THR A 48 -13.45 -8.73 -1.35
CA THR A 48 -13.59 -10.12 -0.95
C THR A 48 -13.70 -11.00 -2.19
N THR A 49 -13.30 -12.27 -2.06
CA THR A 49 -13.66 -13.27 -3.08
C THR A 49 -15.17 -13.48 -3.11
N SER A 50 -15.74 -13.72 -4.28
CA SER A 50 -17.15 -14.12 -4.45
C SER A 50 -17.45 -15.43 -3.74
N ASP A 51 -18.72 -15.77 -3.54
CA ASP A 51 -19.12 -17.02 -2.87
C ASP A 51 -18.64 -18.25 -3.64
N GLU A 52 -18.73 -18.21 -4.96
CA GLU A 52 -18.27 -19.28 -5.86
C GLU A 52 -16.76 -19.48 -5.73
N THR A 53 -16.00 -18.38 -5.75
CA THR A 53 -14.54 -18.38 -5.63
C THR A 53 -14.11 -18.87 -4.25
N SER A 54 -14.76 -18.39 -3.20
CA SER A 54 -14.43 -18.74 -1.81
C SER A 54 -14.69 -20.22 -1.54
N LYS A 55 -15.79 -20.76 -2.09
CA LYS A 55 -16.09 -22.19 -2.04
C LYS A 55 -15.03 -23.02 -2.77
N ALA A 56 -14.57 -22.57 -3.93
CA ALA A 56 -13.51 -23.25 -4.68
C ALA A 56 -12.14 -23.21 -3.97
N LEU A 57 -11.83 -22.11 -3.29
CA LEU A 57 -10.60 -21.94 -2.50
C LEU A 57 -10.63 -22.63 -1.13
N GLY A 58 -11.82 -22.97 -0.63
CA GLY A 58 -12.02 -23.50 0.72
C GLY A 58 -11.86 -22.44 1.84
N ARG A 59 -11.83 -21.16 1.47
CA ARG A 59 -11.71 -20.00 2.36
C ARG A 59 -12.15 -18.72 1.65
N ARG A 60 -12.56 -17.71 2.43
CA ARG A 60 -12.83 -16.34 1.98
C ARG A 60 -11.56 -15.52 2.11
N ASP A 61 -11.03 -15.04 1.00
CA ASP A 61 -9.91 -14.10 1.02
C ASP A 61 -10.46 -12.67 1.07
N ILE A 62 -10.00 -11.89 2.06
CA ILE A 62 -10.21 -10.44 2.16
C ILE A 62 -8.93 -9.76 1.65
N TYR A 63 -9.03 -8.97 0.59
CA TYR A 63 -7.92 -8.21 0.02
C TYR A 63 -7.99 -6.76 0.46
N VAL A 64 -6.89 -6.24 1.00
CA VAL A 64 -6.68 -4.83 1.32
C VAL A 64 -5.61 -4.31 0.38
N VAL A 65 -6.01 -3.45 -0.55
CA VAL A 65 -5.14 -2.98 -1.63
C VAL A 65 -4.87 -1.50 -1.44
N TRP A 66 -3.61 -1.16 -1.18
CA TRP A 66 -3.17 0.22 -1.03
C TRP A 66 -2.55 0.75 -2.33
N ARG A 67 -2.96 1.96 -2.71
CA ARG A 67 -2.46 2.70 -3.86
C ARG A 67 -1.04 3.21 -3.58
N GLY A 68 -0.16 3.06 -4.56
CA GLY A 68 1.14 3.72 -4.58
C GLY A 68 1.08 5.19 -5.02
N THR A 69 2.23 5.81 -5.22
CA THR A 69 2.30 7.16 -5.78
C THR A 69 2.13 7.13 -7.31
N THR A 70 1.69 8.25 -7.88
CA THR A 70 1.62 8.42 -9.34
C THR A 70 2.91 9.00 -9.91
N ARG A 71 3.73 9.64 -9.06
CA ARG A 71 5.05 10.17 -9.37
C ARG A 71 6.05 9.60 -8.36
N ASP A 72 6.92 8.71 -8.83
CA ASP A 72 7.65 7.76 -7.98
C ASP A 72 8.76 8.37 -7.10
N TYR A 73 9.20 9.61 -7.34
CA TYR A 73 10.37 10.17 -6.65
C TYR A 73 10.15 11.51 -5.97
N GLU A 74 9.12 12.27 -6.36
CA GLU A 74 8.82 13.57 -5.72
C GLU A 74 8.44 13.40 -4.25
N TRP A 75 7.92 12.22 -3.89
CA TRP A 75 7.50 11.90 -2.54
C TRP A 75 8.64 11.71 -1.53
N VAL A 76 9.76 11.12 -1.97
CA VAL A 76 10.91 10.75 -1.12
C VAL A 76 11.52 11.99 -0.45
N ASN A 77 11.40 13.15 -1.09
CA ASN A 77 11.89 14.43 -0.59
C ASN A 77 10.89 15.13 0.34
N VAL A 78 9.63 14.68 0.38
CA VAL A 78 8.52 15.38 1.05
C VAL A 78 8.08 14.68 2.34
N LEU A 79 8.23 13.36 2.43
CA LEU A 79 8.05 12.66 3.71
C LEU A 79 9.40 12.67 4.42
N ASP A 80 9.47 13.46 5.49
CA ASP A 80 10.61 13.41 6.39
C ASP A 80 10.86 11.96 6.82
N ALA A 81 12.11 11.49 6.69
CA ALA A 81 12.56 10.16 7.08
C ALA A 81 12.59 9.96 8.60
N LYS A 82 12.05 10.91 9.36
CA LYS A 82 11.88 10.83 10.81
C LYS A 82 11.13 9.57 11.22
N LEU A 83 11.74 8.82 12.13
CA LEU A 83 11.10 7.72 12.85
C LEU A 83 10.16 8.29 13.92
N GLU A 84 8.89 7.98 13.81
CA GLU A 84 7.86 8.33 14.79
C GLU A 84 7.47 7.08 15.60
N PRO A 85 7.38 7.21 16.93
CA PRO A 85 6.87 6.17 17.81
C PRO A 85 5.45 5.67 17.44
N LEU A 86 5.19 4.37 17.65
CA LEU A 86 3.98 3.67 17.22
C LEU A 86 2.77 3.80 18.17
N GLU A 87 2.87 4.59 19.24
CA GLU A 87 1.85 4.76 20.28
C GLU A 87 0.44 4.98 19.74
N PRO A 88 0.21 5.76 18.65
CA PRO A 88 -1.14 5.88 18.08
C PRO A 88 -1.74 4.54 17.61
N LEU A 89 -0.91 3.57 17.25
CA LEU A 89 -1.31 2.24 16.78
C LEU A 89 -1.35 1.19 17.89
N LEU A 90 -0.67 1.41 19.01
CA LEU A 90 -0.58 0.43 20.09
C LEU A 90 -1.92 0.33 20.83
N ARG A 91 -2.26 -0.89 21.27
CA ARG A 91 -3.34 -1.10 22.23
C ARG A 91 -3.03 -0.27 23.48
N VAL A 92 -3.99 0.56 23.91
CA VAL A 92 -3.94 1.15 25.25
C VAL A 92 -4.11 0.01 26.23
N ASP A 93 -3.01 -0.56 26.70
CA ASP A 93 -3.06 -1.52 27.79
C ASP A 93 -3.68 -0.79 29.00
N GLY A 94 -4.88 -1.23 29.41
CA GLY A 94 -5.59 -0.73 30.59
C GLY A 94 -4.88 -1.04 31.93
N SER A 95 -3.55 -1.17 31.92
CA SER A 95 -2.71 -1.51 33.07
C SER A 95 -1.68 -0.41 33.40
N SER A 96 -1.89 0.83 32.96
CA SER A 96 -1.16 1.99 33.49
C SER A 96 -2.07 2.85 34.38
N ASN A 97 -2.68 2.26 35.40
CA ASN A 97 -2.93 3.00 36.64
C ASN A 97 -1.58 3.15 37.36
N LYS A 98 -0.73 4.07 36.88
CA LYS A 98 0.29 4.65 37.77
C LYS A 98 -0.45 5.63 38.65
N GLU A 99 -0.81 5.15 39.84
CA GLU A 99 -1.21 6.00 40.95
C GLU A 99 -0.17 7.11 41.12
N MET A 100 -0.69 8.33 41.26
CA MET A 100 0.07 9.55 41.48
C MET A 100 0.58 9.52 42.93
N GLY A 101 1.69 8.82 43.14
CA GLY A 101 2.44 8.79 44.40
C GLY A 101 3.50 9.89 44.39
N ASP A 102 3.19 10.99 45.07
CA ASP A 102 4.10 12.10 45.36
C ASP A 102 5.22 11.61 46.30
N SER A 103 6.46 11.54 45.81
CA SER A 103 7.67 11.45 46.64
C SER A 103 8.92 11.78 45.81
N SER A 104 9.48 12.94 46.08
CA SER A 104 10.81 13.39 45.66
C SER A 104 11.92 12.41 46.08
N SER A 105 12.69 11.91 45.13
CA SER A 105 14.10 11.54 45.35
C SER A 105 14.87 11.55 44.03
N ASP A 106 15.87 12.42 43.95
CA ASP A 106 16.90 12.45 42.92
C ASP A 106 17.64 11.11 42.84
N SER A 107 17.62 10.47 41.68
CA SER A 107 18.69 9.56 41.25
C SER A 107 18.71 9.46 39.72
N ASP A 108 19.77 10.01 39.13
CA ASP A 108 20.19 9.78 37.75
C ASP A 108 20.34 8.27 37.45
N SER A 109 19.53 7.72 36.54
CA SER A 109 19.95 6.77 35.49
C SER A 109 18.76 6.17 34.72
N ASP A 110 18.02 6.96 33.94
CA ASP A 110 17.20 6.40 32.87
C ASP A 110 17.70 6.98 31.54
N SER A 111 18.78 6.40 31.03
CA SER A 111 18.99 6.38 29.59
C SER A 111 17.91 5.47 29.00
N ASP A 112 16.68 5.98 28.93
CA ASP A 112 15.59 5.35 28.20
C ASP A 112 16.12 5.08 26.79
N ASN A 113 16.38 3.81 26.51
CA ASN A 113 17.08 3.40 25.31
C ASN A 113 16.10 3.59 24.15
N GLU A 114 16.06 4.79 23.57
CA GLU A 114 15.10 5.23 22.54
C GLU A 114 15.02 4.28 21.33
N ASN A 115 16.02 3.43 21.16
CA ASN A 115 16.09 2.38 20.14
C ASN A 115 15.27 1.11 20.45
N GLU A 116 14.74 0.96 21.66
CA GLU A 116 13.91 -0.19 22.07
C GLU A 116 12.42 -0.01 21.76
N LYS A 117 11.96 1.23 21.54
CA LYS A 117 10.56 1.50 21.21
C LYS A 117 10.29 1.23 19.72
N PRO A 118 9.21 0.53 19.35
CA PRO A 118 8.79 0.38 17.96
C PRO A 118 8.50 1.74 17.32
N LYS A 119 9.21 2.07 16.24
CA LYS A 119 9.03 3.31 15.48
C LYS A 119 8.88 3.01 13.99
N VAL A 120 8.07 3.79 13.29
CA VAL A 120 7.86 3.73 11.83
C VAL A 120 8.09 5.11 11.21
N MET A 121 8.25 5.20 9.89
CA MET A 121 8.41 6.51 9.25
C MET A 121 7.16 7.39 9.49
N LEU A 122 7.39 8.64 9.92
CA LEU A 122 6.34 9.62 10.19
C LEU A 122 5.38 9.75 9.01
N GLY A 123 5.90 9.82 7.79
CA GLY A 123 5.09 9.95 6.59
C GLY A 123 4.09 8.81 6.39
N TRP A 124 4.50 7.56 6.63
CA TRP A 124 3.62 6.40 6.56
C TRP A 124 2.53 6.46 7.61
N LEU A 125 2.92 6.84 8.84
CA LEU A 125 2.01 6.94 9.96
C LEU A 125 0.95 8.03 9.71
N MET A 126 1.36 9.22 9.26
CA MET A 126 0.47 10.35 9.00
C MET A 126 -0.58 10.05 7.94
N ILE A 127 -0.20 9.44 6.81
CA ILE A 127 -1.17 9.03 5.78
C ILE A 127 -2.18 8.03 6.35
N TYR A 128 -1.74 7.17 7.27
CA TYR A 128 -2.57 6.11 7.82
C TYR A 128 -3.54 6.59 8.91
N ILE A 129 -3.13 7.54 9.76
CA ILE A 129 -3.88 7.95 10.95
C ILE A 129 -4.52 9.34 10.89
N SER A 130 -4.23 10.17 9.89
CA SER A 130 -4.84 11.50 9.82
C SER A 130 -6.31 11.43 9.39
N ASP A 131 -7.15 12.24 10.02
CA ASP A 131 -8.54 12.51 9.67
C ASP A 131 -8.73 14.00 9.37
N ASP A 132 -9.81 14.38 8.69
CA ASP A 132 -10.31 15.75 8.59
C ASP A 132 -11.82 15.75 8.90
N PRO A 133 -12.26 16.25 10.06
CA PRO A 133 -13.66 16.29 10.45
C PRO A 133 -14.56 17.11 9.51
N LYS A 134 -13.96 17.96 8.67
CA LYS A 134 -14.68 18.77 7.67
C LYS A 134 -14.82 18.07 6.32
N SER A 135 -14.03 17.03 6.07
CA SER A 135 -14.12 16.22 4.85
C SER A 135 -15.24 15.19 4.98
N PRO A 136 -16.08 15.01 3.95
CA PRO A 136 -17.03 13.90 3.90
C PRO A 136 -16.38 12.54 3.61
N PHE A 137 -15.07 12.50 3.31
CA PHE A 137 -14.35 11.30 2.88
C PHE A 137 -13.28 10.82 3.87
N THR A 138 -12.73 11.73 4.67
CA THR A 138 -11.74 11.43 5.71
C THR A 138 -12.19 11.91 7.07
N ARG A 139 -13.50 11.94 7.35
CA ARG A 139 -13.98 12.19 8.72
C ARG A 139 -13.42 11.12 9.67
N LEU A 140 -13.26 9.90 9.16
CA LEU A 140 -12.47 8.84 9.77
C LEU A 140 -11.13 8.73 9.05
N SER A 141 -10.07 8.44 9.79
CA SER A 141 -8.76 8.14 9.23
C SER A 141 -8.79 6.86 8.38
N ALA A 142 -7.82 6.71 7.47
CA ALA A 142 -7.70 5.50 6.65
C ALA A 142 -7.60 4.23 7.51
N ARG A 143 -6.95 4.32 8.68
CA ARG A 143 -6.92 3.28 9.70
C ARG A 143 -8.32 2.94 10.20
N GLU A 144 -9.11 3.92 10.64
CA GLU A 144 -10.45 3.67 11.18
C GLU A 144 -11.39 3.09 10.12
N GLN A 145 -11.31 3.59 8.88
CA GLN A 145 -12.05 3.02 7.73
C GLN A 145 -11.70 1.54 7.53
N LEU A 146 -10.40 1.20 7.55
CA LEU A 146 -9.93 -0.18 7.44
C LEU A 146 -10.41 -1.05 8.61
N LEU A 147 -10.13 -0.65 9.85
CA LEU A 147 -10.45 -1.45 11.04
C LEU A 147 -11.96 -1.67 11.16
N GLY A 148 -12.76 -0.64 10.88
CA GLY A 148 -14.21 -0.73 10.83
C GLY A 148 -14.69 -1.75 9.81
N LYS A 149 -14.17 -1.70 8.58
CA LYS A 149 -14.57 -2.63 7.52
C LYS A 149 -14.12 -4.07 7.79
N ILE A 150 -12.89 -4.28 8.29
CA ILE A 150 -12.42 -5.63 8.64
C ILE A 150 -13.29 -6.23 9.76
N LYS A 151 -13.69 -5.44 10.76
CA LYS A 151 -14.61 -5.88 11.80
C LYS A 151 -15.97 -6.29 11.23
N GLU A 152 -16.52 -5.50 10.32
CA GLU A 152 -17.79 -5.80 9.64
C GLU A 152 -17.71 -7.10 8.83
N LEU A 153 -16.67 -7.26 8.00
CA LEU A 153 -16.49 -8.44 7.15
C LEU A 153 -16.25 -9.71 7.99
N LYS A 154 -15.49 -9.60 9.09
CA LYS A 154 -15.29 -10.71 10.03
C LYS A 154 -16.60 -11.18 10.64
N GLU A 155 -17.48 -10.27 11.04
CA GLU A 155 -18.80 -10.63 11.57
C GLU A 155 -19.69 -11.23 10.49
N ARG A 156 -19.71 -10.64 9.29
CA ARG A 156 -20.50 -11.10 8.15
C ARG A 156 -20.15 -12.55 7.75
N TYR A 157 -18.85 -12.88 7.74
CA TYR A 157 -18.34 -14.18 7.30
C TYR A 157 -17.82 -15.03 8.47
N LYS A 158 -18.32 -14.83 9.69
CA LYS A 158 -17.82 -15.50 10.91
C LYS A 158 -17.88 -17.03 10.92
N ASN A 159 -18.68 -17.62 10.02
CA ASN A 159 -18.83 -19.08 9.87
C ASN A 159 -17.96 -19.66 8.74
N GLU A 160 -17.12 -18.83 8.12
CA GLU A 160 -16.20 -19.22 7.05
C GLU A 160 -14.75 -19.21 7.54
N ASN A 161 -13.88 -19.97 6.87
CA ASN A 161 -12.44 -19.78 7.04
C ASN A 161 -12.03 -18.50 6.33
N LEU A 162 -11.45 -17.56 7.08
CA LEU A 162 -10.99 -16.27 6.55
C LEU A 162 -9.48 -16.25 6.39
N SER A 163 -9.01 -15.49 5.41
CA SER A 163 -7.63 -15.00 5.33
C SER A 163 -7.62 -13.56 4.84
N ILE A 164 -6.61 -12.79 5.24
CA ILE A 164 -6.49 -11.38 4.87
C ILE A 164 -5.17 -11.16 4.14
N VAL A 165 -5.26 -10.57 2.96
CA VAL A 165 -4.14 -10.28 2.08
C VAL A 165 -4.01 -8.77 1.92
N PHE A 166 -2.92 -8.21 2.42
CA PHE A 166 -2.53 -6.83 2.18
C PHE A 166 -1.59 -6.77 0.98
N THR A 167 -1.76 -5.79 0.11
CA THR A 167 -0.85 -5.62 -1.04
C THR A 167 -0.74 -4.17 -1.44
N GLY A 168 0.40 -3.84 -2.02
CA GLY A 168 0.66 -2.51 -2.55
C GLY A 168 2.02 -2.43 -3.22
N HIS A 169 2.23 -1.34 -3.94
CA HIS A 169 3.49 -1.00 -4.58
C HIS A 169 3.99 0.36 -4.09
N SER A 170 5.30 0.51 -3.94
CA SER A 170 5.92 1.76 -3.50
C SER A 170 5.35 2.23 -2.14
N LEU A 171 4.86 3.47 -2.02
CA LEU A 171 4.08 3.95 -0.86
C LEU A 171 3.00 2.95 -0.40
N GLY A 172 2.24 2.38 -1.32
CA GLY A 172 1.18 1.44 -0.99
C GLY A 172 1.72 0.15 -0.37
N ALA A 173 2.94 -0.24 -0.70
CA ALA A 173 3.60 -1.37 -0.08
C ALA A 173 3.95 -1.08 1.39
N SER A 174 4.42 0.13 1.71
CA SER A 174 4.66 0.56 3.10
C SER A 174 3.36 0.56 3.91
N LEU A 175 2.28 1.10 3.34
CA LEU A 175 0.95 1.09 3.97
C LEU A 175 0.42 -0.34 4.16
N ALA A 176 0.64 -1.24 3.20
CA ALA A 176 0.27 -2.64 3.31
C ALA A 176 0.98 -3.33 4.48
N VAL A 177 2.29 -3.11 4.65
CA VAL A 177 3.04 -3.68 5.79
C VAL A 177 2.58 -3.07 7.12
N LEU A 178 2.41 -1.74 7.19
CA LEU A 178 1.99 -1.04 8.40
C LEU A 178 0.60 -1.47 8.87
N SER A 179 -0.37 -1.50 7.94
CA SER A 179 -1.75 -1.88 8.24
C SER A 179 -1.91 -3.38 8.54
N ALA A 180 -1.13 -4.25 7.88
CA ALA A 180 -1.10 -5.68 8.22
C ALA A 180 -0.59 -5.92 9.65
N PHE A 181 0.41 -5.15 10.09
CA PHE A 181 0.87 -5.15 11.47
C PHE A 181 -0.22 -4.61 12.43
N ASP A 182 -0.86 -3.48 12.09
CA ASP A 182 -1.87 -2.84 12.95
C ASP A 182 -3.06 -3.78 13.26
N VAL A 183 -3.56 -4.52 12.26
CA VAL A 183 -4.69 -5.44 12.47
C VAL A 183 -4.35 -6.61 13.40
N VAL A 184 -3.12 -7.13 13.36
CA VAL A 184 -2.67 -8.22 14.25
C VAL A 184 -2.30 -7.70 15.63
N GLU A 185 -1.65 -6.53 15.73
CA GLU A 185 -1.28 -5.90 16.99
C GLU A 185 -2.52 -5.54 17.82
N ASN A 186 -3.58 -5.09 17.15
CA ASN A 186 -4.86 -4.79 17.79
C ASN A 186 -5.76 -6.03 17.95
N GLY A 187 -5.25 -7.24 17.67
CA GLY A 187 -5.93 -8.54 17.79
C GLY A 187 -7.32 -8.59 17.17
N LEU A 188 -7.54 -7.78 16.14
CA LEU A 188 -8.79 -7.79 15.39
C LEU A 188 -8.98 -9.12 14.66
N VAL A 189 -7.86 -9.76 14.33
CA VAL A 189 -7.76 -10.92 13.43
C VAL A 189 -7.02 -12.08 14.11
N ASP A 190 -7.15 -12.19 15.44
CA ASP A 190 -6.64 -13.31 16.22
C ASP A 190 -7.13 -14.64 15.60
N ASN A 191 -6.18 -15.49 15.21
CA ASN A 191 -6.39 -16.79 14.51
C ASN A 191 -6.76 -16.72 13.02
N ILE A 192 -6.75 -15.55 12.39
CA ILE A 192 -6.90 -15.41 10.94
C ILE A 192 -5.50 -15.24 10.32
N PRO A 193 -5.13 -16.04 9.30
CA PRO A 193 -3.89 -15.82 8.56
C PRO A 193 -3.88 -14.46 7.86
N VAL A 194 -2.80 -13.70 8.06
CA VAL A 194 -2.55 -12.40 7.46
C VAL A 194 -1.27 -12.46 6.64
N ALA A 195 -1.34 -12.05 5.38
CA ALA A 195 -0.18 -11.96 4.49
C ALA A 195 -0.10 -10.57 3.86
N ALA A 196 1.09 -9.98 3.84
CA ALA A 196 1.37 -8.77 3.07
C ALA A 196 2.30 -9.10 1.88
N PHE A 197 1.85 -8.83 0.66
CA PHE A 197 2.64 -8.93 -0.57
C PHE A 197 3.04 -7.52 -1.01
N ALA A 198 4.29 -7.16 -0.76
CA ALA A 198 4.81 -5.81 -0.92
C ALA A 198 5.75 -5.74 -2.13
N PHE A 199 5.48 -4.84 -3.08
CA PHE A 199 6.29 -4.67 -4.30
C PHE A 199 7.06 -3.35 -4.26
N GLY A 200 8.39 -3.39 -4.40
CA GLY A 200 9.21 -2.17 -4.41
C GLY A 200 9.06 -1.37 -3.10
N CYS A 201 8.88 -2.07 -1.98
CA CYS A 201 8.55 -1.44 -0.69
C CYS A 201 9.76 -0.67 -0.12
N PRO A 202 9.63 0.64 0.17
CA PRO A 202 10.56 1.35 1.05
C PRO A 202 10.66 0.67 2.42
N GLN A 203 11.69 1.02 3.19
CA GLN A 203 11.80 0.60 4.58
C GLN A 203 10.71 1.26 5.43
N VAL A 204 10.12 0.49 6.34
CA VAL A 204 8.90 0.90 7.07
C VAL A 204 9.22 1.42 8.46
N GLY A 205 10.10 0.76 9.20
CA GLY A 205 10.40 1.11 10.58
C GLY A 205 11.72 0.56 11.10
N ASN A 206 11.94 0.76 12.40
CA ASN A 206 13.18 0.41 13.08
C ASN A 206 13.25 -1.07 13.48
N LYS A 207 14.38 -1.46 14.10
CA LYS A 207 14.58 -2.82 14.60
C LYS A 207 13.49 -3.27 15.58
N ALA A 208 13.09 -2.41 16.52
CA ALA A 208 12.05 -2.72 17.49
C ALA A 208 10.68 -2.98 16.85
N PHE A 209 10.33 -2.26 15.78
CA PHE A 209 9.15 -2.54 14.97
C PHE A 209 9.23 -3.92 14.31
N ASN A 210 10.35 -4.25 13.66
CA ASN A 210 10.56 -5.56 13.04
C ASN A 210 10.48 -6.71 14.05
N ASP A 211 11.11 -6.54 15.22
CA ASP A 211 11.08 -7.54 16.29
C ASP A 211 9.68 -7.69 16.89
N ARG A 212 8.90 -6.60 16.98
CA ARG A 212 7.50 -6.68 17.39
C ARG A 212 6.64 -7.39 16.37
N MET A 213 6.80 -7.12 15.08
CA MET A 213 6.08 -7.80 14.00
C MET A 213 6.31 -9.32 14.03
N LYS A 214 7.56 -9.76 14.27
CA LYS A 214 7.91 -11.19 14.36
C LYS A 214 7.24 -11.95 15.51
N ARG A 215 6.61 -11.25 16.47
CA ARG A 215 5.85 -11.90 17.55
C ARG A 215 4.48 -12.41 17.11
N TYR A 216 4.00 -12.03 15.93
CA TYR A 216 2.70 -12.45 15.40
C TYR A 216 2.87 -13.64 14.45
N PRO A 217 2.61 -14.89 14.89
CA PRO A 217 2.80 -16.07 14.06
C PRO A 217 1.80 -16.16 12.90
N ASN A 218 0.68 -15.43 12.97
CA ASN A 218 -0.31 -15.35 11.90
C ASN A 218 -0.03 -14.24 10.89
N LEU A 219 1.08 -13.48 11.02
CA LEU A 219 1.48 -12.45 10.06
C LEU A 219 2.72 -12.90 9.26
N THR A 220 2.61 -12.87 7.94
CA THR A 220 3.73 -13.06 7.02
C THR A 220 3.85 -11.87 6.07
N VAL A 221 5.08 -11.42 5.80
CA VAL A 221 5.34 -10.33 4.86
C VAL A 221 6.33 -10.82 3.80
N LEU A 222 5.96 -10.73 2.52
CA LEU A 222 6.82 -11.03 1.38
C LEU A 222 7.10 -9.75 0.59
N HIS A 223 8.37 -9.35 0.55
CA HIS A 223 8.86 -8.21 -0.22
C HIS A 223 9.42 -8.68 -1.56
N THR A 224 8.77 -8.32 -2.66
CA THR A 224 9.35 -8.46 -4.01
C THR A 224 10.21 -7.23 -4.29
N LYS A 225 11.51 -7.45 -4.54
CA LYS A 225 12.49 -6.38 -4.77
C LYS A 225 13.21 -6.59 -6.08
N ASN A 226 13.21 -5.57 -6.93
CA ASN A 226 14.08 -5.56 -8.10
C ASN A 226 15.49 -5.14 -7.67
N ILE A 227 16.51 -5.91 -8.02
CA ILE A 227 17.88 -5.71 -7.52
C ILE A 227 18.48 -4.34 -7.90
N ILE A 228 18.03 -3.76 -9.00
CA ILE A 228 18.48 -2.43 -9.47
C ILE A 228 17.56 -1.29 -9.01
N ASP A 229 16.46 -1.58 -8.32
CA ASP A 229 15.56 -0.58 -7.79
C ASP A 229 16.12 0.01 -6.48
N VAL A 230 16.25 1.33 -6.45
CA VAL A 230 16.81 2.06 -5.30
C VAL A 230 15.77 2.37 -4.22
N ILE A 231 14.48 2.35 -4.56
CA ILE A 231 13.40 2.72 -3.61
C ILE A 231 13.37 1.83 -2.37
N PRO A 232 13.56 0.50 -2.45
CA PRO A 232 13.58 -0.37 -1.27
C PRO A 232 14.72 -0.08 -0.28
N HIS A 233 15.71 0.72 -0.66
CA HIS A 233 16.83 1.12 0.21
C HIS A 233 16.57 2.43 0.96
N TYR A 234 15.52 3.18 0.61
CA TYR A 234 15.09 4.38 1.34
C TYR A 234 14.24 4.00 2.57
N PRO A 235 14.34 4.69 3.72
CA PRO A 235 15.17 5.88 3.97
C PRO A 235 16.66 5.64 4.19
N SER A 236 17.06 4.45 4.62
CA SER A 236 18.43 3.92 4.80
C SER A 236 18.61 3.32 6.20
N LEU A 237 19.45 2.28 6.28
CA LEU A 237 19.91 1.69 7.54
C LEU A 237 20.62 2.70 8.45
N LEU A 238 21.27 3.72 7.88
CA LEU A 238 21.96 4.77 8.64
C LEU A 238 21.00 5.64 9.45
N LEU A 239 19.72 5.69 9.07
CA LEU A 239 18.66 6.41 9.77
C LEU A 239 17.92 5.53 10.78
N GLY A 240 18.43 4.33 11.08
CA GLY A 240 17.85 3.42 12.08
C GLY A 240 16.75 2.50 11.54
N TYR A 241 16.48 2.52 10.23
CA TYR A 241 15.55 1.60 9.57
C TYR A 241 16.16 0.21 9.38
N VAL A 242 15.31 -0.80 9.24
CA VAL A 242 15.73 -2.18 8.94
C VAL A 242 14.86 -2.80 7.86
N TYR A 243 15.37 -3.85 7.22
CA TYR A 243 14.54 -4.71 6.37
C TYR A 243 13.66 -5.63 7.22
N THR A 244 12.42 -5.82 6.77
CA THR A 244 11.39 -6.63 7.43
C THR A 244 10.94 -7.78 6.53
N GLY A 245 10.37 -8.83 7.10
CA GLY A 245 9.77 -9.93 6.32
C GLY A 245 10.76 -10.80 5.55
N THR A 246 10.23 -11.54 4.57
CA THR A 246 10.97 -12.39 3.63
C THR A 246 11.12 -11.67 2.29
N GLU A 247 12.25 -11.87 1.60
CA GLU A 247 12.53 -11.21 0.32
C GLU A 247 12.46 -12.19 -0.86
N LEU A 248 11.76 -11.77 -1.91
CA LEU A 248 11.86 -12.31 -3.26
C LEU A 248 12.63 -11.31 -4.10
N VAL A 249 13.93 -11.55 -4.26
CA VAL A 249 14.80 -10.71 -5.10
C VAL A 249 14.68 -11.15 -6.56
N ILE A 250 14.31 -10.21 -7.41
CA ILE A 250 14.18 -10.37 -8.86
C ILE A 250 15.13 -9.41 -9.59
N ASP A 251 15.34 -9.64 -10.88
CA ASP A 251 16.15 -8.76 -11.72
C ASP A 251 15.46 -8.52 -13.06
N THR A 252 15.02 -7.27 -13.29
CA THR A 252 14.36 -6.88 -14.54
C THR A 252 15.24 -7.00 -15.78
N ARG A 253 16.56 -6.98 -15.62
CA ARG A 253 17.49 -7.09 -16.74
C ARG A 253 17.50 -8.48 -17.38
N LYS A 254 16.94 -9.50 -16.70
CA LYS A 254 16.84 -10.86 -17.25
C LYS A 254 15.80 -11.02 -18.35
N SER A 255 14.82 -10.13 -18.43
CA SER A 255 13.82 -10.23 -19.48
C SER A 255 14.41 -9.76 -20.82
N PRO A 256 14.38 -10.59 -21.88
CA PRO A 256 14.90 -10.21 -23.20
C PRO A 256 14.06 -9.09 -23.86
N SER A 257 12.85 -8.83 -23.36
CA SER A 257 11.92 -7.84 -23.87
C SER A 257 12.05 -6.44 -23.24
N LEU A 258 12.80 -6.30 -22.14
CA LEU A 258 12.97 -5.01 -21.45
C LEU A 258 14.21 -4.28 -21.97
N LYS A 259 14.15 -2.95 -22.06
CA LYS A 259 15.29 -2.10 -22.41
C LYS A 259 16.35 -2.16 -21.30
N ASP A 260 17.61 -1.95 -21.67
CA ASP A 260 18.65 -1.60 -20.70
C ASP A 260 18.48 -0.13 -20.29
N SER A 261 17.49 0.13 -19.43
CA SER A 261 17.10 1.48 -19.04
C SER A 261 18.02 2.04 -17.96
N LYS A 262 18.36 3.32 -18.08
CA LYS A 262 19.04 4.12 -17.04
C LYS A 262 18.08 4.96 -16.22
N ASN A 263 16.77 4.83 -16.44
CA ASN A 263 15.75 5.57 -15.74
C ASN A 263 15.30 4.81 -14.48
N PRO A 264 15.51 5.37 -13.27
CA PRO A 264 15.07 4.72 -12.04
C PRO A 264 13.57 4.36 -12.03
N SER A 265 12.69 5.16 -12.64
CA SER A 265 11.25 4.86 -12.70
C SER A 265 10.96 3.54 -13.42
N ASP A 266 11.79 3.14 -14.40
CA ASP A 266 11.62 1.87 -15.08
C ASP A 266 12.03 0.69 -14.17
N TRP A 267 13.07 0.87 -13.35
CA TRP A 267 13.51 -0.12 -12.38
C TRP A 267 12.47 -0.35 -11.28
N HIS A 268 11.75 0.72 -10.92
CA HIS A 268 10.70 0.71 -9.91
C HIS A 268 9.31 0.32 -10.46
N ASN A 269 9.17 0.09 -11.76
CA ASN A 269 7.87 -0.13 -12.39
C ASN A 269 7.19 -1.44 -11.95
N LEU A 270 6.00 -1.34 -11.33
CA LEU A 270 5.23 -2.51 -10.87
C LEU A 270 4.95 -3.53 -11.98
N GLN A 271 4.54 -3.08 -13.17
CA GLN A 271 4.17 -4.00 -14.24
C GLN A 271 5.37 -4.75 -14.79
N ALA A 272 6.56 -4.13 -14.79
CA ALA A 272 7.83 -4.79 -15.08
C ALA A 272 8.20 -5.80 -13.99
N MET A 273 8.07 -5.46 -12.70
CA MET A 273 8.30 -6.40 -11.61
C MET A 273 7.41 -7.64 -11.73
N LEU A 274 6.11 -7.44 -11.98
CA LEU A 274 5.15 -8.54 -12.18
C LEU A 274 5.44 -9.35 -13.44
N HIS A 275 5.94 -8.72 -14.51
CA HIS A 275 6.43 -9.42 -15.71
C HIS A 275 7.60 -10.34 -15.37
N ILE A 276 8.54 -9.87 -14.54
CA ILE A 276 9.65 -10.71 -14.10
C ILE A 276 9.17 -11.85 -13.22
N VAL A 277 8.33 -11.58 -12.22
CA VAL A 277 7.74 -12.62 -11.36
C VAL A 277 7.05 -13.70 -12.19
N ALA A 278 6.36 -13.34 -13.28
CA ALA A 278 5.69 -14.28 -14.17
C ALA A 278 6.63 -15.23 -14.92
N GLY A 279 7.93 -14.92 -15.04
CA GLY A 279 8.92 -15.75 -15.71
C GLY A 279 10.25 -15.93 -14.96
N TRP A 280 10.26 -15.64 -13.66
CA TRP A 280 11.46 -15.71 -12.83
C TRP A 280 11.77 -17.16 -12.48
N ASN A 281 12.94 -17.64 -12.93
CA ASN A 281 13.44 -18.98 -12.62
C ASN A 281 14.71 -18.95 -11.77
N GLY A 282 14.87 -17.91 -10.94
CA GLY A 282 16.03 -17.72 -10.08
C GLY A 282 17.18 -16.97 -10.75
N GLN A 283 18.19 -16.64 -9.93
CA GLN A 283 19.34 -15.83 -10.34
C GLN A 283 20.19 -16.51 -11.43
N GLU A 284 20.33 -17.84 -11.38
CA GLU A 284 21.10 -18.60 -12.36
C GLU A 284 20.24 -19.17 -13.51
N GLY A 285 18.89 -19.12 -13.38
CA GLY A 285 17.97 -19.69 -14.37
C GLY A 285 17.60 -18.70 -15.47
N GLU A 286 17.36 -19.18 -16.69
CA GLU A 286 16.90 -18.32 -17.79
C GLU A 286 15.49 -17.78 -17.55
N PHE A 287 15.23 -16.57 -18.05
CA PHE A 287 13.88 -15.99 -18.00
C PHE A 287 12.95 -16.76 -18.95
N GLU A 288 11.87 -17.32 -18.41
CA GLU A 288 10.89 -18.07 -19.17
C GLU A 288 9.53 -17.92 -18.50
N LEU A 289 8.57 -17.31 -19.21
CA LEU A 289 7.22 -17.10 -18.71
C LEU A 289 6.56 -18.43 -18.31
N LYS A 290 6.24 -18.57 -17.01
CA LYS A 290 5.55 -19.73 -16.42
C LYS A 290 4.04 -19.54 -16.33
N VAL A 291 3.57 -18.31 -16.49
CA VAL A 291 2.14 -17.96 -16.53
C VAL A 291 1.85 -17.06 -17.72
N LYS A 292 0.63 -17.17 -18.26
CA LYS A 292 0.18 -16.30 -19.34
C LYS A 292 0.04 -14.88 -18.81
N ARG A 293 0.89 -13.96 -19.29
CA ARG A 293 0.85 -12.55 -18.94
C ARG A 293 1.11 -11.70 -20.17
N SER A 294 0.26 -10.72 -20.41
CA SER A 294 0.44 -9.80 -21.54
C SER A 294 1.66 -8.91 -21.31
N LEU A 295 2.61 -8.97 -22.24
CA LEU A 295 3.81 -8.13 -22.22
C LEU A 295 3.46 -6.64 -22.27
N ALA A 296 2.37 -6.28 -22.97
CA ALA A 296 1.96 -4.89 -23.14
C ALA A 296 1.68 -4.17 -21.81
N LEU A 297 1.35 -4.91 -20.75
CA LEU A 297 1.13 -4.35 -19.41
C LEU A 297 2.35 -3.60 -18.88
N VAL A 298 3.57 -3.97 -19.26
CA VAL A 298 4.80 -3.26 -18.84
C VAL A 298 4.73 -1.78 -19.22
N ASN A 299 4.32 -1.47 -20.46
CA ASN A 299 4.24 -0.09 -20.95
C ASN A 299 2.96 0.65 -20.54
N LYS A 300 2.20 0.14 -19.55
CA LYS A 300 0.95 0.78 -19.10
C LYS A 300 1.17 2.26 -18.78
N SER A 301 2.22 2.59 -18.02
CA SER A 301 2.57 3.95 -17.61
C SER A 301 3.97 4.41 -18.02
N CYS A 302 4.75 3.56 -18.70
CA CYS A 302 6.13 3.87 -19.12
C CYS A 302 6.42 3.37 -20.55
N ALA A 303 7.66 3.52 -21.02
CA ALA A 303 8.13 3.05 -22.32
C ALA A 303 9.30 2.05 -22.19
N PHE A 304 9.21 1.15 -21.21
CA PHE A 304 10.32 0.28 -20.79
C PHE A 304 10.55 -0.94 -21.69
N LEU A 305 9.54 -1.40 -22.43
CA LEU A 305 9.72 -2.45 -23.44
C LEU A 305 10.64 -1.98 -24.56
N LYS A 306 11.42 -2.90 -25.13
CA LYS A 306 12.20 -2.63 -26.34
C LYS A 306 11.29 -2.30 -27.52
N ASP A 307 11.78 -1.47 -28.44
CA ASP A 307 10.96 -0.95 -29.54
C ASP A 307 10.53 -2.07 -30.51
N GLU A 308 11.28 -3.17 -30.60
CA GLU A 308 10.93 -4.35 -31.41
C GLU A 308 9.68 -5.07 -30.88
N CYS A 309 9.26 -4.80 -29.63
CA CYS A 309 8.01 -5.34 -29.10
C CYS A 309 6.77 -4.64 -29.69
N LEU A 310 6.93 -3.50 -30.37
CA LEU A 310 5.86 -2.74 -31.02
C LEU A 310 4.69 -2.36 -30.10
N VAL A 311 4.97 -2.18 -28.80
CA VAL A 311 3.98 -1.71 -27.81
C VAL A 311 4.22 -0.23 -27.53
N PRO A 312 3.24 0.66 -27.78
CA PRO A 312 3.36 2.08 -27.45
C PRO A 312 3.67 2.30 -25.97
N GLY A 313 4.54 3.26 -25.67
CA GLY A 313 4.81 3.67 -24.29
C GLY A 313 3.63 4.43 -23.68
N SER A 314 3.43 4.30 -22.37
CA SER A 314 2.42 5.00 -21.58
C SER A 314 1.03 4.97 -22.21
N TRP A 315 0.64 3.78 -22.70
CA TRP A 315 -0.57 3.62 -23.51
C TRP A 315 -1.87 3.71 -22.69
N TRP A 316 -1.81 3.54 -21.36
CA TRP A 316 -3.00 3.62 -20.53
C TRP A 316 -3.45 5.06 -20.37
N VAL A 317 -4.54 5.38 -21.05
CA VAL A 317 -5.22 6.66 -21.00
C VAL A 317 -6.70 6.42 -21.25
N GLU A 318 -7.55 7.18 -20.58
CA GLU A 318 -8.98 7.19 -20.88
C GLU A 318 -9.22 7.53 -22.35
N LYS A 319 -10.25 6.93 -22.95
CA LYS A 319 -10.62 7.21 -24.34
C LYS A 319 -10.84 8.72 -24.48
N ASN A 320 -10.13 9.35 -25.42
CA ASN A 320 -10.12 10.81 -25.61
C ASN A 320 -9.86 11.62 -24.32
N LYS A 321 -9.13 11.05 -23.34
CA LYS A 321 -8.90 11.63 -22.02
C LYS A 321 -10.20 11.99 -21.27
N GLY A 322 -11.28 11.22 -21.48
CA GLY A 322 -12.58 11.43 -20.84
C GLY A 322 -13.49 12.43 -21.56
N LEU A 323 -13.14 12.86 -22.79
CA LEU A 323 -14.02 13.69 -23.60
C LEU A 323 -14.98 12.84 -24.46
N VAL A 324 -16.25 13.24 -24.48
CA VAL A 324 -17.29 12.69 -25.36
C VAL A 324 -17.97 13.78 -26.16
N ARG A 325 -18.56 13.40 -27.30
CA ARG A 325 -19.34 14.31 -28.13
C ARG A 325 -20.80 14.27 -27.68
N ASN A 326 -21.36 15.41 -27.28
CA ASN A 326 -22.76 15.51 -26.86
C ASN A 326 -23.71 15.60 -28.07
N GLU A 327 -25.03 15.69 -27.81
CA GLU A 327 -26.07 15.77 -28.84
C GLU A 327 -25.97 17.04 -29.70
N ASP A 328 -25.47 18.14 -29.14
CA ASP A 328 -25.21 19.40 -29.85
C ASP A 328 -23.96 19.33 -30.75
N GLY A 329 -23.21 18.22 -30.69
CA GLY A 329 -22.00 18.00 -31.47
C GLY A 329 -20.72 18.56 -30.84
N GLU A 330 -20.79 19.10 -29.63
CA GLU A 330 -19.68 19.67 -28.85
C GLU A 330 -18.91 18.60 -28.05
N TRP A 331 -17.64 18.85 -27.79
CA TRP A 331 -16.81 17.99 -26.93
C TRP A 331 -16.88 18.44 -25.47
N VAL A 332 -17.37 17.54 -24.61
CA VAL A 332 -17.55 17.81 -23.19
C VAL A 332 -16.87 16.73 -22.35
N MET A 333 -16.46 17.08 -21.13
CA MET A 333 -15.99 16.10 -20.15
C MET A 333 -17.18 15.23 -19.75
N VAL A 334 -17.03 13.91 -19.79
CA VAL A 334 -18.03 13.01 -19.20
C VAL A 334 -18.05 13.29 -17.70
N PRO A 335 -19.22 13.54 -17.09
CA PRO A 335 -19.34 13.48 -15.64
C PRO A 335 -18.85 12.11 -15.15
N ALA A 336 -18.17 12.04 -14.01
CA ALA A 336 -17.80 10.75 -13.45
C ALA A 336 -19.06 9.87 -13.33
N THR A 337 -18.96 8.59 -13.72
CA THR A 337 -20.07 7.65 -13.55
C THR A 337 -20.34 7.45 -12.07
N ASP A 338 -21.53 6.99 -11.69
CA ASP A 338 -21.85 6.72 -10.28
C ASP A 338 -20.86 5.75 -9.60
N GLU A 339 -20.23 4.86 -10.38
CA GLU A 339 -19.17 3.94 -9.91
C GLU A 339 -17.82 4.63 -9.68
N ASP A 340 -17.53 5.69 -10.46
CA ASP A 340 -16.31 6.50 -10.35
C ASP A 340 -16.46 7.66 -9.36
N LEU A 341 -17.69 7.94 -8.92
CA LEU A 341 -17.95 8.95 -7.91
C LEU A 341 -17.39 8.46 -6.56
N PRO A 342 -16.59 9.28 -5.88
CA PRO A 342 -16.17 8.98 -4.52
C PRO A 342 -17.40 8.76 -3.66
N THR A 343 -17.55 7.57 -3.09
CA THR A 343 -18.60 7.28 -2.12
C THR A 343 -18.15 7.78 -0.75
N PRO A 344 -18.86 8.76 -0.15
CA PRO A 344 -18.60 9.20 1.22
C PRO A 344 -18.70 8.04 2.20
N GLU A 345 -18.11 8.23 3.37
CA GLU A 345 -18.30 7.29 4.48
C GLU A 345 -19.80 7.13 4.79
N ALA A 346 -20.26 5.89 4.98
CA ALA A 346 -21.63 5.57 5.36
C ALA A 346 -21.92 5.81 6.85
#